data_AF-A0A8K0CPU0-F1
#
_entry.id   AF-A0A8K0CPU0-F1
#
_cell.length_a   1.000
_cell.length_b   1.000
_cell.length_c   1.000
_cell.angle_alpha   90.00
_cell.angle_beta   90.00
_cell.angle_gamma   90.00
#
_symmetry.space_group_name_H-M   'P 1'
#
loop_
_entity.id
_entity.type
_entity.pdbx_description
1 polymer ?
#
loop_
_entity_poly.entity_id
_entity_poly.type
_entity_poly.pdbx_seq_one_letter_code
_entity_poly.pdbx_strand_id
1 'polypeptide(L)'
;MKSIRVTPNDIVAICTLNHLNAMLPYFGALFIGTKVSALEPTFTVNDTAHLLKEVTPKIIFISPESHQLFEKVLGEFTENIKVIVFGETEKYISFSEFLLPKLEEDEFKPIEIKNLFET
;
A
#
# COMPACT_ATOMS: atom_id res chain seq x y z
N MET A 1 -5.21 0.78 8.21
CA MET A 1 -3.83 1.32 8.10
C MET A 1 -3.26 1.83 9.44
N LYS A 2 -3.98 2.60 10.25
CA LYS A 2 -3.47 3.04 11.58
C LYS A 2 -3.10 1.88 12.52
N SER A 3 -3.89 0.79 12.50
CA SER A 3 -3.62 -0.43 13.30
C SER A 3 -2.27 -1.08 13.00
N ILE A 4 -1.71 -0.87 11.80
CA ILE A 4 -0.36 -1.32 11.41
C ILE A 4 0.67 -0.17 11.42
N ARG A 5 0.35 0.91 12.15
CA ARG A 5 1.23 2.07 12.40
C ARG A 5 1.66 2.85 11.15
N VAL A 6 0.82 2.92 10.12
CA VAL A 6 1.02 3.88 9.02
C VAL A 6 0.70 5.28 9.52
N THR A 7 1.57 6.23 9.19
CA THR A 7 1.55 7.64 9.60
C THR A 7 1.66 8.56 8.38
N PRO A 8 1.40 9.88 8.51
CA PRO A 8 1.57 10.85 7.42
C PRO A 8 2.98 10.92 6.80
N ASN A 9 4.01 10.47 7.54
CA ASN A 9 5.40 10.44 7.06
C ASN A 9 5.73 9.18 6.25
N ASP A 10 4.85 8.18 6.25
CA ASP A 10 5.02 6.97 5.48
C ASP A 10 4.44 7.15 4.07
N ILE A 11 4.76 6.21 3.17
CA ILE A 11 4.16 6.12 1.84
C ILE A 11 3.43 4.79 1.68
N VAL A 12 2.24 4.87 1.08
CA VAL A 12 1.44 3.72 0.65
C VAL A 12 1.62 3.56 -0.86
N ALA A 13 2.20 2.44 -1.29
CA ALA A 13 2.32 2.11 -2.70
C ALA A 13 1.16 1.23 -3.19
N ILE A 14 0.78 1.37 -4.46
CA ILE A 14 -0.31 0.61 -5.08
C ILE A 14 0.10 0.21 -6.49
N CYS A 15 0.07 -1.08 -6.79
CA CYS A 15 0.46 -1.67 -8.07
C CYS A 15 -0.60 -2.68 -8.52
N THR A 16 -1.67 -2.18 -9.13
CA THR A 16 -2.78 -3.00 -9.63
C THR A 16 -3.44 -2.36 -10.84
N LEU A 17 -4.18 -3.16 -11.62
CA LEU A 17 -5.09 -2.66 -12.65
C LEU A 17 -6.39 -2.13 -12.03
N ASN A 18 -7.20 -1.46 -12.84
CA ASN A 18 -8.47 -0.89 -12.38
C ASN A 18 -9.48 -1.97 -11.98
N HIS A 19 -9.94 -1.91 -10.73
CA HIS A 19 -11.05 -2.68 -10.20
C HIS A 19 -11.69 -1.92 -9.03
N LEU A 20 -12.86 -2.35 -8.54
CA LEU A 20 -13.61 -1.63 -7.51
C LEU A 20 -12.80 -1.39 -6.22
N ASN A 21 -12.00 -2.37 -5.81
CA ASN A 21 -11.16 -2.25 -4.62
C ASN A 21 -9.90 -1.38 -4.80
N ALA A 22 -9.49 -1.05 -6.05
CA ALA A 22 -8.20 -0.40 -6.32
C ALA A 22 -8.11 0.99 -5.70
N MET A 23 -9.26 1.67 -5.52
CA MET A 23 -9.33 2.99 -4.92
C MET A 23 -9.43 3.00 -3.40
N LEU A 24 -9.76 1.87 -2.77
CA LEU A 24 -9.93 1.81 -1.32
C LEU A 24 -8.64 2.17 -0.55
N PRO A 25 -7.44 1.71 -0.95
CA PRO A 25 -6.22 2.15 -0.30
C PRO A 25 -5.90 3.64 -0.51
N TYR A 26 -6.32 4.24 -1.63
CA TYR A 26 -6.16 5.67 -1.84
C TYR A 26 -7.00 6.45 -0.83
N PHE A 27 -8.28 6.12 -0.68
CA PHE A 27 -9.13 6.80 0.31
C PHE A 27 -8.65 6.58 1.73
N GLY A 28 -8.28 5.33 2.08
CA GLY A 28 -7.74 5.03 3.40
C GLY A 28 -6.44 5.78 3.70
N ALA A 29 -5.60 5.98 2.69
CA ALA A 29 -4.39 6.79 2.81
C ALA A 29 -4.71 8.28 3.00
N LEU A 30 -5.59 8.83 2.17
CA LEU A 30 -6.05 10.22 2.28
C LEU A 30 -6.66 10.51 3.65
N PHE A 31 -7.48 9.61 4.19
CA PHE A 31 -8.09 9.80 5.52
C PHE A 31 -7.07 9.84 6.66
N ILE A 32 -5.86 9.32 6.47
CA ILE A 32 -4.80 9.38 7.48
C ILE A 32 -3.66 10.36 7.11
N GLY A 33 -3.79 11.08 6.00
CA GLY A 33 -2.79 12.06 5.54
C GLY A 33 -1.49 11.48 5.02
N THR A 34 -1.47 10.20 4.64
CA THR A 34 -0.25 9.59 4.08
C THR A 34 -0.22 9.80 2.57
N LYS A 35 0.99 9.77 2.01
CA LYS A 35 1.23 9.94 0.58
C LYS A 35 0.99 8.60 -0.13
N VAL A 36 0.49 8.68 -1.35
CA VAL A 36 0.25 7.50 -2.19
C VAL A 36 1.18 7.53 -3.39
N SER A 37 1.79 6.39 -3.69
CA SER A 37 2.57 6.18 -4.91
C SER A 37 1.92 5.07 -5.74
N ALA A 38 1.56 5.39 -6.98
CA ALA A 38 1.02 4.41 -7.92
C ALA A 38 2.16 3.86 -8.78
N LEU A 39 2.22 2.53 -8.93
CA LEU A 39 3.13 1.83 -9.82
C LEU A 39 2.32 1.12 -10.92
N GLU A 40 2.96 0.96 -12.08
CA GLU A 40 2.40 0.27 -13.22
C GLU A 40 2.71 -1.24 -13.14
N PRO A 41 1.69 -2.13 -13.11
CA PRO A 41 1.89 -3.57 -13.01
C PRO A 41 2.69 -4.20 -14.16
N THR A 42 2.75 -3.54 -15.32
CA THR A 42 3.49 -4.03 -16.50
C THR A 42 4.98 -3.68 -16.50
N PHE A 43 5.47 -2.98 -15.47
CA PHE A 43 6.89 -2.68 -15.33
C PHE A 43 7.79 -3.90 -15.17
N THR A 44 9.05 -3.74 -15.58
CA THR A 44 10.06 -4.77 -15.37
C THR A 44 10.43 -4.87 -13.87
N VAL A 45 11.12 -5.95 -13.49
CA VAL A 45 11.69 -6.10 -12.14
C VAL A 45 12.58 -4.91 -11.80
N ASN A 46 13.45 -4.49 -12.73
CA ASN A 46 14.38 -3.39 -12.49
C ASN A 46 13.67 -2.04 -12.32
N ASP A 47 12.68 -1.74 -13.17
CA ASP A 47 11.94 -0.47 -13.08
C ASP A 47 11.14 -0.41 -11.78
N THR A 48 10.49 -1.52 -11.42
CA THR A 48 9.73 -1.63 -10.17
C THR A 48 10.65 -1.48 -8.96
N ALA A 49 11.80 -2.19 -8.95
CA ALA A 49 12.77 -2.09 -7.87
C ALA A 49 13.39 -0.69 -7.75
N HIS A 50 13.65 -0.03 -8.88
CA HIS A 50 14.15 1.34 -8.88
C HIS A 50 13.14 2.30 -8.23
N LEU A 51 11.87 2.25 -8.66
CA LEU A 51 10.83 3.13 -8.11
C LEU A 51 10.54 2.86 -6.64
N LEU A 52 10.56 1.59 -6.21
CA LEU A 52 10.39 1.26 -4.80
C LEU A 52 11.58 1.72 -3.94
N LYS A 53 12.81 1.78 -4.48
CA LYS A 53 13.98 2.36 -3.80
C LYS A 53 13.86 3.88 -3.65
N GLU A 54 13.29 4.57 -4.64
CA GLU A 54 13.05 6.01 -4.57
C GLU A 54 11.92 6.36 -3.58
N VAL A 55 10.84 5.57 -3.60
CA VAL A 55 9.62 5.84 -2.82
C VAL A 55 9.72 5.29 -1.40
N THR A 56 10.44 4.19 -1.18
CA THR A 56 10.57 3.50 0.12
C THR A 56 9.22 3.27 0.83
N PRO A 57 8.22 2.64 0.18
CA PRO A 57 6.90 2.54 0.76
C PRO A 57 6.89 1.62 1.98
N LYS A 58 6.08 1.96 2.99
CA LYS A 58 5.89 1.13 4.17
C LYS A 58 4.98 -0.06 3.89
N ILE A 59 3.97 0.18 3.05
CA ILE A 59 3.03 -0.84 2.62
C ILE A 59 2.84 -0.74 1.12
N ILE A 60 2.60 -1.88 0.47
CA ILE A 60 2.23 -1.94 -0.93
C ILE A 60 1.03 -2.85 -1.16
N PHE A 61 0.06 -2.35 -1.93
CA PHE A 61 -1.08 -3.13 -2.41
C PHE A 61 -0.76 -3.62 -3.82
N ILE A 62 -0.85 -4.93 -4.05
CA ILE A 62 -0.54 -5.55 -5.34
C ILE A 62 -1.71 -6.39 -5.85
N SER A 63 -1.80 -6.52 -7.17
CA SER A 63 -2.69 -7.49 -7.79
C SER A 63 -2.12 -8.93 -7.68
N PRO A 64 -2.96 -9.98 -7.66
CA PRO A 64 -2.49 -11.36 -7.68
C PRO A 64 -1.56 -11.67 -8.86
N GLU A 65 -1.80 -11.06 -10.02
CA GLU A 65 -1.00 -11.22 -11.24
C GLU A 65 0.43 -10.67 -11.07
N SER A 66 0.61 -9.70 -10.18
CA SER A 66 1.91 -9.07 -9.90
C SER A 66 2.73 -9.87 -8.87
N HIS A 67 2.24 -11.00 -8.36
CA HIS A 67 2.90 -11.77 -7.30
C HIS A 67 4.34 -12.17 -7.68
N GLN A 68 4.53 -12.75 -8.87
CA GLN A 68 5.85 -13.20 -9.33
C GLN A 68 6.85 -12.06 -9.53
N LEU A 69 6.38 -10.88 -9.94
CA LEU A 69 7.19 -9.67 -10.04
C LEU A 69 7.67 -9.29 -8.63
N PHE A 70 6.74 -9.18 -7.68
CA PHE A 70 7.05 -8.75 -6.33
C PHE A 70 7.88 -9.74 -5.51
N GLU A 71 7.79 -11.04 -5.78
CA GLU A 71 8.71 -12.01 -5.18
C GLU A 71 10.17 -11.76 -5.56
N LYS A 72 10.44 -11.37 -6.80
CA LYS A 72 11.79 -11.05 -7.27
C LYS A 72 12.24 -9.70 -6.73
N VAL A 73 11.38 -8.69 -6.86
CA VAL A 73 11.68 -7.32 -6.46
C VAL A 73 11.97 -7.23 -4.96
N LEU A 74 11.12 -7.82 -4.10
CA LEU A 74 11.29 -7.73 -2.64
C LEU A 74 12.53 -8.47 -2.13
N GLY A 75 13.09 -9.40 -2.89
CA GLY A 75 14.38 -10.02 -2.59
C GLY A 75 15.55 -9.04 -2.61
N GLU A 76 15.39 -7.87 -3.23
CA GLU A 76 16.42 -6.82 -3.30
C GLU A 76 16.34 -5.79 -2.17
N PHE A 77 15.32 -5.85 -1.31
CA PHE A 77 15.09 -4.86 -0.25
C PHE A 77 15.49 -5.41 1.11
N THR A 78 16.12 -4.56 1.92
CA THR A 78 16.44 -4.89 3.33
C THR A 78 15.33 -4.45 4.28
N GLU A 79 14.57 -3.44 3.87
CA GLU A 79 13.43 -2.88 4.56
C GLU A 79 12.21 -3.79 4.42
N ASN A 80 11.47 -3.94 5.51
CA ASN A 80 10.29 -4.79 5.53
C ASN A 80 9.08 -4.02 4.95
N ILE A 81 8.93 -4.07 3.62
CA ILE A 81 7.73 -3.58 2.93
C ILE A 81 6.58 -4.56 3.19
N LYS A 82 5.51 -4.09 3.81
CA LYS A 82 4.33 -4.94 4.04
C LYS A 82 3.48 -5.05 2.77
N VAL A 83 3.31 -6.26 2.28
CA VAL A 83 2.55 -6.54 1.05
C VAL A 83 1.12 -6.94 1.39
N ILE A 84 0.16 -6.32 0.71
CA ILE A 84 -1.26 -6.66 0.74
C ILE A 84 -1.68 -7.05 -0.68
N VAL A 85 -2.34 -8.18 -0.85
CA VAL A 85 -2.74 -8.70 -2.17
C VAL A 85 -4.24 -8.53 -2.37
N PHE A 86 -4.69 -7.97 -3.50
CA PHE A 86 -6.10 -7.89 -3.90
C PHE A 86 -6.67 -9.26 -4.32
N GLY A 87 -6.60 -10.24 -3.44
CA GLY A 87 -7.04 -11.61 -3.66
C GLY A 87 -6.45 -12.55 -2.61
N GLU A 88 -6.63 -13.84 -2.83
CA GLU A 88 -6.08 -14.90 -1.98
C GLU A 88 -4.56 -15.00 -2.12
N THR A 89 -3.89 -15.30 -1.01
CA THR A 89 -2.43 -15.48 -0.97
C THR A 89 -2.05 -16.30 0.27
N GLU A 90 -1.01 -17.13 0.14
CA GLU A 90 -0.47 -17.92 1.27
C GLU A 90 0.70 -17.23 1.98
N LYS A 91 1.40 -16.33 1.25
CA LYS A 91 2.67 -15.73 1.69
C LYS A 91 2.50 -14.31 2.25
N TYR A 92 1.53 -13.57 1.73
CA TYR A 92 1.28 -12.18 2.10
C TYR A 92 -0.07 -12.05 2.81
N ILE A 93 -0.47 -10.82 3.12
CA ILE A 93 -1.78 -10.54 3.72
C ILE A 93 -2.80 -10.39 2.59
N SER A 94 -3.90 -11.13 2.64
CA SER A 94 -4.99 -10.95 1.68
C SER A 94 -5.73 -9.64 1.96
N PHE A 95 -6.29 -9.02 0.93
CA PHE A 95 -7.06 -7.78 1.09
C PHE A 95 -8.29 -8.00 1.99
N SER A 96 -8.93 -9.17 1.90
CA SER A 96 -10.04 -9.57 2.77
C SER A 96 -9.63 -9.61 4.24
N GLU A 97 -8.47 -10.19 4.56
CA GLU A 97 -7.91 -10.19 5.92
C GLU A 97 -7.56 -8.77 6.39
N PHE A 98 -7.00 -7.96 5.49
CA PHE A 98 -6.64 -6.58 5.78
C PHE A 98 -7.85 -5.75 6.22
N LEU A 99 -9.02 -5.98 5.59
CA LEU A 99 -10.28 -5.31 5.86
C LEU A 99 -11.03 -5.81 7.11
N LEU A 100 -10.54 -6.86 7.79
CA LEU A 100 -11.19 -7.31 9.02
C LEU A 100 -11.28 -6.17 10.05
N PRO A 101 -12.40 -6.03 10.79
CA PRO A 101 -12.61 -4.94 11.72
C PRO A 101 -11.45 -4.76 12.69
N LYS A 102 -11.08 -3.50 12.97
CA LYS A 102 -10.00 -3.17 13.92
C LYS A 102 -10.59 -2.57 15.20
N LEU A 103 -9.82 -2.63 16.29
CA LEU A 103 -10.17 -1.98 17.54
C LEU A 103 -10.36 -0.47 17.29
N GLU A 104 -11.42 0.11 17.86
CA GLU A 104 -11.76 1.55 17.75
C GLU A 104 -12.04 2.04 16.32
N GLU A 105 -12.37 1.16 15.38
CA GLU A 105 -12.70 1.56 14.01
C GLU A 105 -13.94 2.45 13.94
N ASP A 106 -14.94 2.23 14.80
CA ASP A 106 -16.15 3.04 14.90
C ASP A 106 -15.90 4.48 15.37
N GLU A 107 -14.76 4.71 16.05
CA GLU A 107 -14.35 6.04 16.53
C GLU A 107 -13.44 6.77 15.53
N PHE A 108 -13.10 6.12 14.42
CA PHE A 108 -12.20 6.68 13.42
C PHE A 108 -12.75 7.98 12.83
N LYS A 109 -11.88 8.99 12.76
CA LYS A 109 -12.12 10.23 12.03
C LYS A 109 -10.95 10.49 11.08
N PRO A 110 -11.22 10.91 9.83
CA PRO A 110 -10.19 11.42 8.94
C PRO A 110 -9.42 12.57 9.60
N ILE A 111 -8.16 12.71 9.23
CA ILE A 111 -7.37 13.85 9.69
C ILE A 111 -7.90 15.16 9.09
N GLU A 112 -7.80 16.23 9.86
CA GLU A 112 -8.12 17.58 9.40
C GLU A 112 -6.83 18.26 8.92
N ILE A 113 -6.81 18.64 7.64
CA ILE A 113 -5.67 19.32 7.02
C ILE A 113 -5.76 20.81 7.34
N LYS A 114 -4.74 21.36 7.99
CA LYS A 114 -4.73 22.78 8.38
C LYS A 114 -4.13 23.68 7.31
N ASN A 115 -3.25 23.15 6.46
CA ASN A 115 -2.64 23.90 5.37
C ASN A 115 -2.30 23.00 4.16
N LEU A 116 -2.11 23.61 2.99
CA LEU A 116 -1.84 22.91 1.72
C LEU A 116 -0.51 22.14 1.67
N PHE A 117 0.41 22.37 2.62
CA PHE A 117 1.72 21.73 2.67
C PHE A 117 1.77 20.54 3.64
N GLU A 118 0.66 20.20 4.31
CA GLU A 118 0.56 19.05 5.21
C GLU A 118 0.29 17.72 4.50
N THR A 119 0.03 17.74 3.19
CA THR A 119 -0.24 16.55 2.34
C THR A 119 0.88 16.32 1.34
#